data_AF-A0A1I6R769-F1
#
_entry.id   AF-A0A1I6R769-F1
#
_cell.length_a   1.000
_cell.length_b   1.000
_cell.length_c   1.000
_cell.angle_alpha   90.00
_cell.angle_beta   90.00
_cell.angle_gamma   90.00
#
_symmetry.space_group_name_H-M   'P 1'
#
loop_
_entity.id
_entity.type
_entity.pdbx_description
1 polymer ?
#
loop_
_entity_poly.entity_id
_entity_poly.type
_entity_poly.pdbx_seq_one_letter_code
_entity_poly.pdbx_strand_id
1 'polypeptide(L)'
;MRKLTKRLMICAALLGAYGTATAAPAGASAAIMQQGIQSADVLNLQERLSSIGFMNTGTTGYYGQATEKAVRSFQKQFGLKVDGIAGPETIRVLEKKAPINQTALNQLAKAIHGEARGESFEGQVAVGAVILNRVQSDEFPDSITEVILQPRQFTAVDDGQYNLAPDETALKAAKSALNGWDPSGGAMYYYNPEIATSEWSMERPAIKKIGNHLFTN
;
A
#
# COMPACT_ATOMS: atom_id res chain seq x y z
N MET A 1 -56.03 -32.59 -16.07
CA MET A 1 -54.91 -33.13 -16.88
C MET A 1 -53.66 -32.27 -16.69
N ARG A 2 -52.66 -32.77 -15.96
CA ARG A 2 -51.22 -32.59 -16.23
C ARG A 2 -50.47 -33.57 -15.32
N LYS A 3 -49.70 -34.45 -15.94
CA LYS A 3 -49.20 -35.71 -15.38
C LYS A 3 -47.95 -35.46 -14.52
N LEU A 4 -47.91 -36.17 -13.40
CA LEU A 4 -46.74 -36.40 -12.55
C LEU A 4 -45.93 -37.55 -13.15
N THR A 5 -44.64 -37.37 -13.42
CA THR A 5 -43.69 -38.50 -13.60
C THR A 5 -42.32 -38.15 -13.03
N LYS A 6 -41.97 -38.83 -11.94
CA LYS A 6 -40.60 -38.99 -11.41
C LYS A 6 -39.93 -40.19 -12.09
N ARG A 7 -38.68 -40.05 -12.55
CA ARG A 7 -37.59 -41.06 -12.68
C ARG A 7 -36.27 -40.26 -12.76
N LEU A 8 -35.40 -40.18 -11.75
CA LEU A 8 -34.43 -41.14 -11.16
C LEU A 8 -33.23 -41.50 -12.07
N MET A 9 -32.03 -41.32 -11.49
CA MET A 9 -30.65 -41.69 -11.89
C MET A 9 -30.01 -40.79 -12.96
N ILE A 10 -28.79 -40.27 -12.80
CA ILE A 10 -27.52 -40.97 -12.55
C ILE A 10 -26.52 -40.07 -11.79
N CYS A 11 -25.82 -40.65 -10.81
CA CYS A 11 -24.57 -40.15 -10.26
C CYS A 11 -23.46 -40.19 -11.31
N ALA A 12 -22.77 -39.08 -11.55
CA ALA A 12 -21.44 -39.07 -12.13
C ALA A 12 -20.53 -38.24 -11.23
N ALA A 13 -19.58 -38.93 -10.60
CA ALA A 13 -18.53 -38.34 -9.79
C ALA A 13 -17.45 -37.69 -10.67
N LEU A 14 -16.97 -36.54 -10.20
CA LEU A 14 -15.59 -36.05 -10.25
C LEU A 14 -14.89 -35.92 -11.61
N LEU A 15 -14.64 -34.67 -11.98
CA LEU A 15 -13.28 -34.21 -12.32
C LEU A 15 -13.13 -32.82 -11.74
N GLY A 16 -12.47 -32.76 -10.57
CA GLY A 16 -12.07 -31.52 -9.94
C GLY A 16 -11.10 -30.79 -10.85
N ALA A 17 -11.52 -29.66 -11.39
CA ALA A 17 -10.60 -28.67 -11.88
C ALA A 17 -9.92 -28.06 -10.64
N TYR A 18 -8.73 -28.54 -10.32
CA TYR A 18 -7.80 -27.82 -9.47
C TYR A 18 -7.46 -26.52 -10.20
N GLY A 19 -8.26 -25.48 -9.95
CA GLY A 19 -7.84 -24.12 -10.23
C GLY A 19 -6.58 -23.90 -9.43
N THR A 20 -5.43 -23.88 -10.10
CA THR A 20 -4.17 -23.48 -9.49
C THR A 20 -4.39 -22.05 -9.01
N ALA A 21 -4.60 -21.88 -7.70
CA ALA A 21 -4.40 -20.61 -7.07
C ALA A 21 -2.95 -20.25 -7.38
N THR A 22 -2.73 -19.34 -8.31
CA THR A 22 -1.43 -18.70 -8.46
C THR A 22 -1.24 -17.92 -7.17
N ALA A 23 -0.54 -18.53 -6.22
CA ALA A 23 -0.04 -17.84 -5.06
C ALA A 23 0.63 -16.58 -5.60
N ALA A 24 0.15 -15.41 -5.16
CA ALA A 24 0.85 -14.17 -5.39
C ALA A 24 2.33 -14.39 -5.05
N PRO A 25 3.28 -13.90 -5.86
CA PRO A 25 4.69 -14.16 -5.62
C PRO A 25 5.04 -13.72 -4.20
N ALA A 26 5.29 -14.71 -3.33
CA ALA A 26 5.85 -14.49 -2.02
C ALA A 26 7.31 -14.15 -2.21
N GLY A 27 7.64 -12.87 -2.08
CA GLY A 27 9.00 -12.37 -2.15
C GLY A 27 9.10 -11.07 -2.94
N ALA A 28 8.61 -9.97 -2.35
CA ALA A 28 9.28 -8.71 -2.59
C ALA A 28 10.74 -8.93 -2.18
N SER A 29 11.66 -8.90 -3.14
CA SER A 29 13.08 -8.91 -2.85
C SER A 29 13.33 -7.78 -1.87
N ALA A 30 13.80 -8.08 -0.65
CA ALA A 30 14.21 -7.05 0.29
C ALA A 30 15.45 -6.36 -0.31
N ALA A 31 15.20 -5.38 -1.17
CA ALA A 31 16.23 -4.59 -1.80
C ALA A 31 17.13 -4.04 -0.69
N ILE A 32 18.44 -4.10 -0.93
CA ILE A 32 19.41 -3.55 0.01
C ILE A 32 19.17 -2.04 0.07
N MET A 33 18.62 -1.56 1.18
CA MET A 33 18.35 -0.15 1.41
C MET A 33 19.56 0.50 2.09
N GLN A 34 20.12 1.51 1.44
CA GLN A 34 21.31 2.23 1.87
C GLN A 34 21.27 3.67 1.36
N GLN A 35 22.27 4.46 1.75
CA GLN A 35 22.34 5.88 1.46
C GLN A 35 22.05 6.23 -0.02
N GLY A 36 21.18 7.23 -0.21
CA GLY A 36 20.80 7.74 -1.53
C GLY A 36 19.59 7.06 -2.16
N ILE A 37 19.09 5.95 -1.61
CA ILE A 37 17.89 5.29 -2.12
C ILE A 37 16.64 6.05 -1.65
N GLN A 38 15.73 6.32 -2.58
CA GLN A 38 14.39 6.83 -2.30
C GLN A 38 13.37 5.78 -2.76
N SER A 39 12.55 5.29 -1.83
CA SER A 39 11.51 4.31 -2.16
C SER A 39 10.46 4.19 -1.05
N ALA A 40 9.31 3.57 -1.39
CA ALA A 40 8.30 3.17 -0.41
C ALA A 40 8.84 2.19 0.64
N ASP A 41 9.81 1.34 0.29
CA ASP A 41 10.46 0.43 1.25
C ASP A 41 11.29 1.21 2.29
N VAL A 42 11.98 2.27 1.86
CA VAL A 42 12.72 3.15 2.78
C VAL A 42 11.76 3.90 3.69
N LEU A 43 10.61 4.33 3.17
CA LEU A 43 9.56 4.94 3.97
C LEU A 43 9.06 3.95 5.05
N ASN A 44 8.78 2.70 4.68
CA ASN A 44 8.35 1.65 5.61
C ASN A 44 9.41 1.37 6.69
N LEU A 45 10.68 1.28 6.29
CA LEU A 45 11.83 1.17 7.19
C LEU A 45 11.86 2.32 8.20
N GLN A 46 11.72 3.56 7.72
CA GLN A 46 11.72 4.77 8.55
C GLN A 46 10.54 4.82 9.53
N GLU A 47 9.33 4.47 9.10
CA GLU A 47 8.15 4.41 9.97
C GLU A 47 8.33 3.39 11.09
N ARG A 48 8.86 2.20 10.77
CA ARG A 48 9.13 1.16 11.76
C ARG A 48 10.22 1.59 12.73
N LEU A 49 11.32 2.15 12.25
CA LEU A 49 12.38 2.66 13.12
C LEU A 49 11.84 3.76 14.06
N SER A 50 10.96 4.62 13.55
CA SER A 50 10.30 5.65 14.36
C SER A 50 9.39 5.05 15.43
N SER A 51 8.60 4.02 15.11
CA SER A 51 7.63 3.42 16.04
C SER A 51 8.27 2.74 17.25
N ILE A 52 9.53 2.30 17.13
CA ILE A 52 10.33 1.74 18.22
C ILE A 52 11.43 2.68 18.72
N GLY A 53 11.36 3.97 18.38
CA GLY A 53 12.18 5.03 18.98
C GLY A 53 13.60 5.16 18.46
N PHE A 54 13.93 4.55 17.31
CA PHE A 54 15.23 4.71 16.66
C PHE A 54 15.31 5.94 15.74
N MET A 55 14.18 6.55 15.42
CA MET A 55 14.12 7.74 14.57
C MET A 55 13.07 8.72 15.10
N ASN A 56 13.41 10.01 15.14
CA ASN A 56 12.55 11.10 15.64
C ASN A 56 12.37 12.23 14.61
N THR A 57 12.81 12.00 13.38
CA THR A 57 12.72 12.94 12.26
C THR A 57 11.65 12.46 11.28
N GLY A 58 11.18 13.35 10.39
CA GLY A 58 10.19 13.00 9.36
C GLY A 58 10.60 11.77 8.52
N THR A 59 9.60 11.05 8.04
CA THR A 59 9.74 9.83 7.23
C THR A 59 9.56 10.20 5.75
N THR A 60 10.64 10.63 5.09
CA THR A 60 10.58 11.16 3.71
C THR A 60 10.64 10.08 2.63
N GLY A 61 10.88 8.82 3.00
CA GLY A 61 11.19 7.76 2.04
C GLY A 61 12.58 7.86 1.41
N TYR A 62 13.38 8.88 1.76
CA TYR A 62 14.78 9.02 1.33
C TYR A 62 15.77 8.50 2.39
N TYR A 63 16.67 7.61 1.99
CA TYR A 63 17.68 7.03 2.86
C TYR A 63 18.86 8.01 3.02
N GLY A 64 18.70 8.97 3.91
CA GLY A 64 19.72 9.95 4.26
C GLY A 64 20.56 9.57 5.49
N GLN A 65 21.39 10.51 5.93
CA GLN A 65 22.26 10.35 7.10
C GLN A 65 21.47 10.03 8.38
N ALA A 66 20.27 10.61 8.53
CA ALA A 66 19.39 10.33 9.67
C ALA A 66 18.93 8.85 9.68
N THR A 67 18.52 8.32 8.53
CA THR A 67 18.11 6.91 8.38
C THR A 67 19.28 5.97 8.61
N GLU A 68 20.44 6.25 8.02
CA GLU A 68 21.65 5.43 8.24
C GLU A 68 22.01 5.35 9.73
N LYS A 69 21.98 6.49 10.44
CA LYS A 69 22.25 6.54 11.88
C LYS A 69 21.21 5.76 12.68
N ALA A 70 19.94 5.84 12.32
CA ALA A 70 18.87 5.06 12.94
C ALA A 70 19.08 3.56 12.72
N VAL A 71 19.42 3.14 11.50
CA VAL A 71 19.71 1.74 11.16
C VAL A 71 20.94 1.23 11.91
N ARG A 72 22.03 1.99 11.97
CA ARG A 72 23.22 1.61 12.77
C ARG A 72 22.87 1.43 14.25
N SER A 73 22.05 2.32 14.79
CA SER A 73 21.62 2.25 16.19
C SER A 73 20.75 1.01 16.45
N PHE A 74 19.82 0.72 15.53
CA PHE A 74 19.00 -0.48 15.55
C PHE A 74 19.84 -1.76 15.45
N GLN A 75 20.73 -1.82 14.45
CA GLN A 75 21.65 -2.94 14.26
C GLN A 75 22.47 -3.21 15.52
N LYS A 76 23.01 -2.15 16.14
CA LYS A 76 23.76 -2.25 17.40
C LYS A 76 22.91 -2.81 18.54
N GLN A 77 21.68 -2.31 18.73
CA GLN A 77 20.79 -2.76 19.81
C GLN A 77 20.44 -4.24 19.69
N PHE A 78 20.25 -4.74 18.46
CA PHE A 78 19.80 -6.10 18.21
C PHE A 78 20.91 -7.07 17.79
N GLY A 79 22.18 -6.70 17.97
CA GLY A 79 23.33 -7.59 17.76
C GLY A 79 23.58 -7.95 16.29
N LEU A 80 23.20 -7.07 15.36
CA LEU A 80 23.43 -7.23 13.93
C LEU A 80 24.77 -6.60 13.51
N LYS A 81 25.20 -6.90 12.28
CA LYS A 81 26.31 -6.19 11.65
C LYS A 81 25.97 -4.70 11.55
N VAL A 82 26.80 -3.84 12.15
CA VAL A 82 26.57 -2.38 12.21
C VAL A 82 27.19 -1.68 11.00
N ASP A 83 26.66 -1.94 9.81
CA ASP A 83 27.12 -1.33 8.56
C ASP A 83 26.25 -0.17 8.08
N GLY A 84 25.12 0.10 8.74
CA GLY A 84 24.17 1.13 8.33
C GLY A 84 23.41 0.77 7.05
N ILE A 85 23.37 -0.51 6.71
CA ILE A 85 22.67 -1.01 5.53
C ILE A 85 21.46 -1.84 5.99
N ALA A 86 20.28 -1.45 5.53
CA ALA A 86 19.05 -2.20 5.75
C ALA A 86 18.91 -3.34 4.72
N GLY A 87 19.77 -4.35 4.86
CA GLY A 87 19.68 -5.60 4.10
C GLY A 87 18.67 -6.60 4.69
N PRO A 88 18.53 -7.79 4.09
CA PRO A 88 17.48 -8.76 4.46
C PRO A 88 17.45 -9.14 5.95
N GLU A 89 18.61 -9.29 6.59
CA GLU A 89 18.67 -9.63 8.01
C GLU A 89 18.21 -8.47 8.91
N THR A 90 18.63 -7.24 8.59
CA THR A 90 18.16 -6.02 9.27
C THR A 90 16.65 -5.89 9.16
N ILE A 91 16.10 -6.06 7.95
CA ILE A 91 14.66 -5.96 7.71
C ILE A 91 13.89 -7.05 8.45
N ARG A 92 14.33 -8.31 8.39
CA ARG A 92 13.68 -9.41 9.11
C ARG A 92 13.58 -9.16 10.61
N VAL A 93 14.67 -8.68 11.24
CA VAL A 93 14.65 -8.37 12.67
C VAL A 93 13.80 -7.14 12.96
N LEU A 94 13.84 -6.12 12.10
CA LEU A 94 13.01 -4.93 12.24
C LEU A 94 11.53 -5.27 12.18
N GLU A 95 11.09 -6.05 11.19
CA GLU A 95 9.69 -6.45 11.05
C GLU A 95 9.17 -7.22 12.27
N LYS A 96 10.04 -8.03 12.89
CA LYS A 96 9.71 -8.76 14.12
C LYS A 96 9.63 -7.85 15.35
N LYS A 97 10.44 -6.80 15.42
CA LYS A 97 10.53 -5.88 16.58
C LYS A 97 9.59 -4.70 16.50
N ALA A 98 9.33 -4.23 15.29
CA ALA A 98 8.48 -3.12 14.94
C ALA A 98 7.53 -3.57 13.83
N PRO A 99 6.42 -4.24 14.17
CA PRO A 99 5.33 -4.46 13.24
C PRO A 99 4.89 -3.13 12.61
N ILE A 100 4.24 -3.17 11.44
CA ILE A 100 3.77 -1.97 10.73
C ILE A 100 3.04 -1.05 11.71
N ASN A 101 3.31 0.26 11.64
CA ASN A 101 2.64 1.25 12.48
C ASN A 101 1.12 1.16 12.23
N GLN A 102 0.41 0.64 13.23
CA GLN A 102 -1.02 0.35 13.10
C GLN A 102 -1.83 1.61 12.83
N THR A 103 -1.37 2.79 13.27
CA THR A 103 -2.02 4.07 12.99
C THR A 103 -1.92 4.42 11.51
N ALA A 104 -0.71 4.44 10.93
CA ALA A 104 -0.49 4.77 9.52
C ALA A 104 -1.15 3.75 8.59
N LEU A 105 -1.06 2.45 8.93
CA LEU A 105 -1.75 1.39 8.20
C LEU A 105 -3.28 1.58 8.24
N ASN A 106 -3.85 1.89 9.41
CA ASN A 106 -5.27 2.13 9.53
C ASN A 106 -5.70 3.38 8.76
N GLN A 107 -4.92 4.46 8.78
CA GLN A 107 -5.19 5.68 8.02
C GLN A 107 -5.18 5.40 6.51
N LEU A 108 -4.13 4.74 6.02
CA LEU A 108 -4.01 4.37 4.62
C LEU A 108 -5.17 3.46 4.17
N ALA A 109 -5.50 2.45 4.98
CA ALA A 109 -6.62 1.55 4.69
C ALA A 109 -7.97 2.28 4.67
N LYS A 110 -8.18 3.27 5.54
CA LYS A 110 -9.40 4.10 5.53
C LYS A 110 -9.49 4.97 4.27
N ALA A 111 -8.38 5.58 3.87
CA ALA A 111 -8.32 6.35 2.62
C ALA A 111 -8.63 5.46 1.41
N ILE A 112 -7.97 4.29 1.30
CA ILE A 112 -8.24 3.31 0.24
C ILE A 112 -9.71 2.86 0.25
N HIS A 113 -10.29 2.64 1.43
CA HIS A 113 -11.69 2.26 1.54
C HIS A 113 -12.64 3.35 1.00
N GLY A 114 -12.39 4.63 1.29
CA GLY A 114 -13.22 5.72 0.75
C GLY A 114 -13.13 5.82 -0.77
N GLU A 115 -11.92 5.71 -1.31
CA GLU A 115 -11.64 6.03 -2.70
C GLU A 115 -11.85 4.84 -3.66
N ALA A 116 -11.69 3.61 -3.18
CA ALA A 116 -11.62 2.43 -4.03
C ALA A 116 -12.49 1.27 -3.53
N ARG A 117 -13.49 1.53 -2.69
CA ARG A 117 -14.45 0.50 -2.30
C ARG A 117 -15.22 -0.01 -3.52
N GLY A 118 -15.20 -1.32 -3.70
CA GLY A 118 -15.81 -1.99 -4.86
C GLY A 118 -14.90 -2.12 -6.07
N GLU A 119 -13.72 -1.48 -6.06
CA GLU A 119 -12.68 -1.70 -7.08
C GLU A 119 -11.99 -3.06 -6.87
N SER A 120 -11.27 -3.51 -7.91
CA SER A 120 -10.41 -4.69 -7.81
C SER A 120 -9.33 -4.51 -6.73
N PHE A 121 -8.79 -5.61 -6.21
CA PHE A 121 -7.69 -5.56 -5.24
C PHE A 121 -6.49 -4.77 -5.77
N GLU A 122 -6.15 -4.94 -7.05
CA GLU A 122 -5.11 -4.16 -7.73
C GLU A 122 -5.43 -2.65 -7.74
N GLY A 123 -6.68 -2.27 -8.01
CA GLY A 123 -7.11 -0.86 -7.98
C GLY A 123 -7.03 -0.25 -6.57
N GLN A 124 -7.39 -1.01 -5.54
CA GLN A 124 -7.23 -0.58 -4.14
C GLN A 124 -5.75 -0.39 -3.77
N VAL A 125 -4.86 -1.29 -4.21
CA VAL A 125 -3.42 -1.13 -3.99
C VAL A 125 -2.88 0.07 -4.77
N ALA A 126 -3.36 0.32 -5.99
CA ALA A 126 -2.96 1.46 -6.81
C ALA A 126 -3.28 2.80 -6.14
N VAL A 127 -4.46 2.95 -5.53
CA VAL A 127 -4.80 4.15 -4.75
C VAL A 127 -3.87 4.30 -3.53
N GLY A 128 -3.60 3.20 -2.83
CA GLY A 128 -2.62 3.19 -1.73
C GLY A 128 -1.23 3.63 -2.18
N ALA A 129 -0.78 3.16 -3.34
CA ALA A 129 0.51 3.51 -3.91
C ALA A 129 0.59 4.99 -4.31
N VAL A 130 -0.48 5.59 -4.86
CA VAL A 130 -0.53 7.04 -5.14
C VAL A 130 -0.31 7.86 -3.86
N ILE A 131 -0.90 7.46 -2.73
CA ILE A 131 -0.67 8.13 -1.44
C ILE A 131 0.81 8.06 -1.07
N LEU A 132 1.44 6.89 -1.21
CA LEU A 132 2.85 6.72 -0.90
C LEU A 132 3.78 7.46 -1.89
N ASN A 133 3.38 7.59 -3.15
CA ASN A 133 4.11 8.36 -4.15
C ASN A 133 4.07 9.86 -3.82
N ARG A 134 2.93 10.36 -3.32
CA ARG A 134 2.81 11.71 -2.77
C ARG A 134 3.73 11.93 -1.57
N VAL A 135 3.74 11.02 -0.60
CA VAL A 135 4.65 11.12 0.56
C VAL A 135 6.13 11.18 0.14
N GLN A 136 6.47 10.57 -1.00
CA GLN A 136 7.83 10.57 -1.54
C GLN A 136 8.14 11.77 -2.44
N SER A 137 7.19 12.65 -2.74
CA SER A 137 7.35 13.77 -3.67
C SER A 137 7.54 15.08 -2.94
N ASP A 138 8.46 15.92 -3.42
CA ASP A 138 8.66 17.28 -2.91
C ASP A 138 7.45 18.21 -3.15
N GLU A 139 6.43 17.77 -3.92
CA GLU A 139 5.20 18.53 -4.19
C GLU A 139 4.12 18.34 -3.09
N PHE A 140 4.29 17.38 -2.19
CA PHE A 140 3.30 16.97 -1.19
C PHE A 140 3.93 16.88 0.21
N PRO A 141 3.11 16.78 1.28
CA PRO A 141 3.63 16.57 2.63
C PRO A 141 4.38 15.24 2.82
N ASP A 142 5.33 15.23 3.74
CA ASP A 142 6.28 14.13 3.95
C ASP A 142 5.74 13.01 4.87
N SER A 143 4.42 12.88 5.03
CA SER A 143 3.83 11.83 5.86
C SER A 143 2.47 11.34 5.36
N ILE A 144 2.19 10.04 5.56
CA ILE A 144 0.91 9.42 5.20
C ILE A 144 -0.26 10.18 5.83
N THR A 145 -0.12 10.57 7.10
CA THR A 145 -1.13 11.34 7.81
C THR A 145 -1.38 12.69 7.13
N GLU A 146 -0.34 13.47 6.85
CA GLU A 146 -0.51 14.81 6.27
C GLU A 146 -1.00 14.77 4.83
N VAL A 147 -0.56 13.80 4.03
CA VAL A 147 -1.09 13.57 2.67
C VAL A 147 -2.59 13.23 2.72
N ILE A 148 -3.00 12.32 3.61
CA ILE A 148 -4.40 11.93 3.74
C ILE A 148 -5.27 13.07 4.26
N LEU A 149 -4.75 13.90 5.16
CA LEU A 149 -5.50 15.00 5.77
C LEU A 149 -5.50 16.29 4.94
N GLN A 150 -4.89 16.31 3.75
CA GLN A 150 -5.00 17.45 2.85
C GLN A 150 -6.49 17.68 2.48
N PRO A 151 -7.00 18.92 2.58
CA PRO A 151 -8.41 19.20 2.31
C PRO A 151 -8.85 18.73 0.91
N ARG A 152 -9.97 18.01 0.84
CA ARG A 152 -10.63 17.57 -0.41
C ARG A 152 -9.82 16.58 -1.27
N GLN A 153 -8.81 15.92 -0.71
CA GLN A 153 -8.05 14.87 -1.42
C GLN A 153 -8.63 13.46 -1.22
N PHE A 154 -9.36 13.22 -0.12
CA PHE A 154 -9.91 11.91 0.21
C PHE A 154 -11.30 12.03 0.82
N THR A 155 -12.29 11.43 0.16
CA THR A 155 -13.71 11.39 0.57
C THR A 155 -13.90 10.79 1.97
N ALA A 156 -13.08 9.79 2.35
CA ALA A 156 -13.14 9.17 3.66
C ALA A 156 -12.92 10.15 4.83
N VAL A 157 -12.14 11.22 4.61
CA VAL A 157 -11.88 12.25 5.62
C VAL A 157 -13.06 13.23 5.68
N ASP A 158 -13.56 13.66 4.52
CA ASP A 158 -14.62 14.66 4.42
C ASP A 158 -16.00 14.11 4.84
N ASP A 159 -16.29 12.82 4.59
CA ASP A 159 -17.58 12.19 4.88
C ASP A 159 -17.71 11.68 6.34
N GLY A 160 -16.74 11.98 7.21
CA GLY A 160 -16.74 11.54 8.61
C GLY A 160 -16.53 10.03 8.82
N GLN A 161 -16.32 9.27 7.75
CA GLN A 161 -16.05 7.83 7.79
C GLN A 161 -14.64 7.51 8.29
N TYR A 162 -13.78 8.50 8.45
CA TYR A 162 -12.44 8.35 9.03
C TYR A 162 -12.43 7.65 10.40
N ASN A 163 -13.54 7.68 11.16
CA ASN A 163 -13.63 6.95 12.43
C ASN A 163 -14.09 5.48 12.30
N LEU A 164 -14.53 5.05 11.12
CA LEU A 164 -14.95 3.67 10.86
C LEU A 164 -13.75 2.74 10.66
N ALA A 165 -13.90 1.48 11.06
CA ALA A 165 -12.89 0.47 10.75
C ALA A 165 -12.85 0.23 9.22
N PRO A 166 -11.66 0.24 8.59
CA PRO A 166 -11.56 -0.10 7.18
C PRO A 166 -11.92 -1.57 6.96
N ASP A 167 -12.44 -1.90 5.78
CA ASP A 167 -12.71 -3.30 5.45
C ASP A 167 -11.42 -4.13 5.31
N GLU A 168 -11.57 -5.45 5.31
CA GLU A 168 -10.44 -6.38 5.27
C GLU A 168 -9.64 -6.25 3.96
N THR A 169 -10.30 -5.94 2.84
CA THR A 169 -9.65 -5.79 1.53
C THR A 169 -8.79 -4.54 1.46
N ALA A 170 -9.28 -3.41 1.96
CA ALA A 170 -8.55 -2.15 2.03
C ALA A 170 -7.37 -2.26 3.00
N LEU A 171 -7.52 -2.99 4.11
CA LEU A 171 -6.42 -3.27 5.02
C LEU A 171 -5.33 -4.12 4.36
N LYS A 172 -5.71 -5.15 3.59
CA LYS A 172 -4.75 -5.95 2.80
C LYS A 172 -4.08 -5.11 1.72
N ALA A 173 -4.83 -4.25 1.04
CA ALA A 173 -4.31 -3.38 -0.01
C ALA A 173 -3.31 -2.35 0.55
N ALA A 174 -3.62 -1.74 1.69
CA ALA A 174 -2.72 -0.84 2.40
C ALA A 174 -1.41 -1.54 2.78
N LYS A 175 -1.47 -2.77 3.31
CA LYS A 175 -0.26 -3.57 3.59
C LYS A 175 0.55 -3.84 2.33
N SER A 176 -0.12 -4.19 1.24
CA SER A 176 0.54 -4.45 -0.05
C SER A 176 1.27 -3.21 -0.59
N ALA A 177 0.64 -2.04 -0.54
CA ALA A 177 1.26 -0.78 -0.95
C ALA A 177 2.44 -0.42 -0.02
N LEU A 178 2.26 -0.52 1.30
CA LEU A 178 3.33 -0.28 2.29
C LEU A 178 4.52 -1.23 2.14
N ASN A 179 4.30 -2.42 1.58
CA ASN A 179 5.35 -3.40 1.26
C ASN A 179 5.95 -3.19 -0.14
N GLY A 180 5.70 -2.04 -0.78
CA GLY A 180 6.36 -1.61 -2.01
C GLY A 180 5.63 -2.01 -3.31
N TRP A 181 4.45 -2.62 -3.26
CA TRP A 181 3.71 -2.90 -4.50
C TRP A 181 3.00 -1.64 -5.02
N ASP A 182 3.52 -1.10 -6.12
CA ASP A 182 2.90 0.00 -6.87
C ASP A 182 2.39 -0.45 -8.26
N PRO A 183 1.11 -0.87 -8.37
CA PRO A 183 0.50 -1.16 -9.65
C PRO A 183 0.12 0.10 -10.43
N SER A 184 0.10 1.31 -9.84
CA SER A 184 -0.22 2.55 -10.54
C SER A 184 0.89 2.97 -11.52
N GLY A 185 2.13 2.56 -11.26
CA GLY A 185 3.30 2.87 -12.08
C GLY A 185 3.89 4.25 -11.78
N GLY A 186 3.93 4.65 -10.52
CA GLY A 186 4.44 5.96 -10.09
C GLY A 186 3.44 7.09 -10.22
N ALA A 187 2.13 6.81 -10.29
CA ALA A 187 1.12 7.83 -10.47
C ALA A 187 1.01 8.74 -9.23
N MET A 188 0.71 10.02 -9.46
CA MET A 188 0.50 11.04 -8.43
C MET A 188 -0.97 11.44 -8.29
N TYR A 189 -1.77 11.16 -9.33
CA TYR A 189 -3.18 11.48 -9.40
C TYR A 189 -3.96 10.34 -10.05
N TYR A 190 -5.26 10.29 -9.77
CA TYR A 190 -6.19 9.42 -10.46
C TYR A 190 -7.57 10.07 -10.52
N TYR A 191 -8.39 9.65 -11.47
CA TYR A 191 -9.79 10.06 -11.57
C TYR A 191 -10.62 8.98 -12.26
N ASN A 192 -11.94 9.00 -12.04
CA ASN A 192 -12.87 8.17 -12.79
C ASN A 192 -13.36 8.93 -14.03
N PRO A 193 -12.99 8.52 -15.25
CA PRO A 193 -13.33 9.25 -16.48
C PRO A 193 -14.82 9.26 -16.81
N GLU A 194 -15.62 8.39 -16.20
CA GLU A 194 -17.08 8.34 -16.41
C GLU A 194 -17.82 9.44 -15.63
N ILE A 195 -17.23 9.95 -14.53
CA ILE A 195 -17.90 10.91 -13.63
C ILE A 195 -17.08 12.19 -13.37
N ALA A 196 -15.81 12.23 -13.79
CA ALA A 196 -14.95 13.37 -13.55
C ALA A 196 -15.44 14.62 -14.30
N THR A 197 -15.47 15.74 -13.58
CA THR A 197 -15.83 17.06 -14.11
C THR A 197 -14.61 18.00 -14.20
N SER A 198 -13.46 17.60 -13.65
CA SER A 198 -12.23 18.37 -13.65
C SER A 198 -11.53 18.30 -15.01
N GLU A 199 -11.58 19.38 -15.79
CA GLU A 199 -10.84 19.50 -17.06
C GLU A 199 -9.35 19.28 -16.87
N TRP A 200 -8.78 19.88 -15.81
CA TRP A 200 -7.37 19.71 -15.47
C TRP A 200 -6.96 18.24 -15.30
N SER A 201 -7.82 17.40 -14.71
CA SER A 201 -7.54 15.96 -14.55
C SER A 201 -7.64 15.22 -15.87
N MET A 202 -8.62 15.58 -16.70
CA MET A 202 -8.89 14.94 -17.99
C MET A 202 -7.84 15.25 -19.07
N GLU A 203 -7.11 16.35 -18.93
CA GLU A 203 -6.02 16.72 -19.86
C GLU A 203 -4.67 16.05 -19.52
N ARG A 204 -4.53 15.44 -18.34
CA ARG A 204 -3.26 14.83 -17.94
C ARG A 204 -2.97 13.55 -18.75
N PRO A 205 -1.72 13.32 -19.17
CA PRO A 205 -1.34 12.06 -19.80
C PRO A 205 -1.61 10.86 -18.89
N ALA A 206 -2.35 9.89 -19.42
CA ALA A 206 -2.64 8.64 -18.73
C ALA A 206 -1.40 7.75 -18.67
N ILE A 207 -1.07 7.25 -17.47
CA ILE A 207 -0.11 6.17 -17.29
C ILE A 207 -0.81 4.84 -17.58
N LYS A 208 -1.98 4.62 -16.96
CA LYS A 208 -2.79 3.40 -17.13
C LYS A 208 -4.21 3.54 -16.59
N LYS A 209 -5.06 2.58 -16.94
CA LYS A 209 -6.40 2.39 -16.35
C LYS A 209 -6.41 1.11 -15.51
N ILE A 210 -6.89 1.18 -14.26
CA ILE A 210 -7.15 0.01 -13.41
C ILE A 210 -8.56 0.16 -12.85
N GLY A 211 -9.43 -0.80 -13.18
CA GLY A 211 -10.85 -0.71 -12.83
C GLY A 211 -11.49 0.55 -13.44
N ASN A 212 -12.15 1.33 -12.58
CA ASN A 212 -12.81 2.57 -12.99
C ASN A 212 -11.88 3.79 -12.95
N HIS A 213 -10.63 3.66 -12.49
CA HIS A 213 -9.70 4.77 -12.35
C HIS A 213 -8.68 4.84 -13.49
N LEU A 214 -8.49 6.05 -14.01
CA LEU A 214 -7.34 6.42 -14.84
C LEU A 214 -6.27 7.04 -13.93
N PHE A 215 -5.06 6.49 -13.95
CA PHE A 215 -3.91 6.94 -13.16
C PHE A 215 -3.01 7.81 -14.04
N THR A 216 -2.56 8.93 -13.50
CA THR A 216 -1.82 9.98 -14.23
C THR A 216 -0.67 10.49 -13.36
N ASN A 217 0.41 10.95 -14.00
CA ASN A 217 1.46 11.70 -13.30
C ASN A 217 1.05 13.15 -13.19
#